data_AF-A0A6C0JA17-F1
#
_entry.id   AF-A0A6C0JA17-F1
#
_cell.length_a   1.000
_cell.length_b   1.000
_cell.length_c   1.000
_cell.angle_alpha   90.00
_cell.angle_beta   90.00
_cell.angle_gamma   90.00
#
_symmetry.space_group_name_H-M   'P 1'
#
loop_
_entity.id
_entity.type
_entity.pdbx_description
1 polymer ?
#
loop_
_entity_poly.entity_id
_entity_poly.type
_entity_poly.pdbx_seq_one_letter_code
_entity_poly.pdbx_strand_id
1 'polypeptide(L)'
;MDLFFKRNECIGLNNPLFFDAECKFCYDTQTPGNKLYSFCDCKGSILWTHLNCHNQWIKQLKKNKKIYDKCEICNTNYKKLTTPQNKTLHTLSVQLCHRKS
;
A
#
# COMPACT_ATOMS: atom_id res chain seq x y z
N MET A 1 -1.78 1.60 28.44
CA MET A 1 -2.13 0.55 27.45
C MET A 1 -1.63 1.05 26.11
N ASP A 2 -0.33 0.95 25.93
CA ASP A 2 0.40 1.52 24.81
C ASP A 2 0.23 0.64 23.58
N LEU A 3 -0.61 1.10 22.65
CA LEU A 3 -0.63 0.60 21.29
C LEU A 3 0.72 0.99 20.65
N PHE A 4 1.73 0.14 20.83
CA PHE A 4 2.94 0.10 20.01
C PHE A 4 2.53 -0.26 18.57
N PHE A 5 1.95 0.69 17.85
CA PHE A 5 1.89 0.64 16.40
C PHE A 5 3.33 0.65 15.92
N LYS A 6 3.76 -0.45 15.28
CA LYS A 6 5.04 -0.53 14.59
C LYS A 6 5.08 0.59 13.55
N ARG A 7 5.76 1.70 13.88
CA ARG A 7 5.87 2.92 13.06
C ARG A 7 6.56 2.74 11.70
N ASN A 8 6.95 1.52 11.35
CA ASN A 8 7.81 1.22 10.20
C ASN A 8 7.10 0.49 9.05
N GLU A 9 5.79 0.20 9.19
CA GLU A 9 5.02 -0.57 8.21
C GLU A 9 4.05 0.34 7.45
N CYS A 10 3.95 0.17 6.12
CA CYS A 10 2.94 0.85 5.33
C CYS A 10 1.55 0.35 5.71
N ILE A 11 0.59 1.26 5.86
CA ILE A 11 -0.81 0.91 6.10
C ILE A 11 -1.56 1.07 4.79
N GLY A 12 -2.16 -0.02 4.32
CA GLY A 12 -3.09 0.02 3.19
C GLY A 12 -4.42 0.64 3.61
N LEU A 13 -5.02 1.43 2.74
CA LEU A 13 -6.29 2.08 3.01
C LEU A 13 -7.45 1.07 2.95
N ASN A 14 -7.87 0.56 4.11
CA ASN A 14 -9.00 -0.36 4.21
C ASN A 14 -10.21 0.26 4.96
N ASN A 15 -10.13 1.55 5.28
CA ASN A 15 -11.19 2.25 6.01
C ASN A 15 -12.26 2.78 5.03
N PRO A 16 -13.55 2.42 5.22
CA PRO A 16 -14.64 2.89 4.36
C PRO A 16 -14.82 4.42 4.34
N LEU A 17 -14.34 5.15 5.36
CA LEU A 17 -14.42 6.62 5.42
C LEU A 17 -13.53 7.34 4.39
N PHE A 18 -12.63 6.62 3.73
CA PHE A 18 -11.66 7.20 2.79
C PHE A 18 -11.71 6.49 1.44
N PHE A 19 -12.85 5.93 1.04
CA PHE A 19 -12.97 5.31 -0.29
C PHE A 19 -12.61 6.28 -1.42
N ASP A 20 -12.93 7.56 -1.25
CA ASP A 20 -12.68 8.64 -2.21
C ASP A 20 -11.29 9.26 -2.05
N ALA A 21 -10.40 8.68 -1.24
CA ALA A 21 -9.01 9.15 -1.20
C ALA A 21 -8.35 8.94 -2.57
N GLU A 22 -7.55 9.91 -2.98
CA GLU A 22 -6.87 9.93 -4.27
C GLU A 22 -5.36 9.76 -4.10
N CYS A 23 -4.73 9.13 -5.08
CA CYS A 23 -3.28 9.06 -5.17
C CYS A 23 -2.70 10.46 -5.43
N LYS A 24 -1.75 10.91 -4.61
CA LYS A 24 -1.12 12.23 -4.79
C LYS A 24 -0.40 12.43 -6.14
N PHE A 25 -0.10 11.35 -6.87
CA PHE A 25 0.67 11.40 -8.12
C PHE A 25 -0.20 11.28 -9.37
N CYS A 26 -1.22 10.43 -9.37
CA CYS A 26 -2.08 10.23 -10.53
C CYS A 26 -3.51 10.74 -10.35
N TYR A 27 -3.87 11.17 -9.14
CA TYR A 27 -5.20 11.66 -8.77
C TYR A 27 -6.34 10.65 -8.94
N ASP A 28 -6.02 9.36 -9.12
CA ASP A 28 -7.01 8.28 -9.13
C ASP A 28 -7.24 7.72 -7.72
N THR A 29 -8.46 7.21 -7.49
CA THR A 29 -8.85 6.50 -6.27
C THR A 29 -8.27 5.07 -6.22
N GLN A 30 -8.51 4.36 -5.13
CA GLN A 30 -8.11 2.95 -5.03
C GLN A 30 -9.04 2.02 -5.79
N THR A 31 -8.48 0.95 -6.36
CA THR A 31 -9.23 -0.17 -6.92
C THR A 31 -8.79 -1.48 -6.25
N PRO A 32 -9.55 -2.59 -6.37
CA PRO A 32 -9.16 -3.87 -5.79
C PRO A 32 -7.75 -4.34 -6.20
N GLY A 33 -7.32 -4.02 -7.43
CA GLY A 33 -5.99 -4.33 -7.96
C GLY A 33 -4.93 -3.25 -7.74
N ASN A 34 -5.32 -2.03 -7.34
CA ASN A 34 -4.42 -0.90 -7.17
C ASN A 34 -4.80 -0.09 -5.92
N LYS A 35 -4.32 -0.56 -4.76
CA LYS A 35 -4.64 0.01 -3.45
C LYS A 35 -3.78 1.24 -3.13
N LEU A 36 -4.33 2.12 -2.30
CA LEU A 36 -3.61 3.25 -1.71
C LEU A 36 -2.92 2.85 -0.41
N TYR A 37 -1.72 3.40 -0.20
CA TYR A 37 -0.90 3.15 0.98
C TYR A 37 -0.33 4.44 1.55
N SER A 38 -0.09 4.45 2.86
CA SER A 38 0.65 5.51 3.56
C SER A 38 2.15 5.15 3.63
N PHE A 39 2.96 5.61 2.67
CA PHE A 39 4.40 5.33 2.65
C PHE A 39 5.22 6.19 3.61
N CYS A 40 4.65 7.25 4.19
CA CYS A 40 5.34 8.18 5.08
C CYS A 40 4.37 8.69 6.17
N ASP A 41 4.76 9.74 6.90
CA ASP A 41 3.95 10.38 7.96
C ASP A 41 3.29 11.69 7.50
N CYS A 42 3.13 11.89 6.18
CA CYS A 42 2.31 12.98 5.65
C CYS A 42 0.85 12.89 6.15
N LYS A 43 0.12 13.99 6.04
CA LYS A 43 -1.28 14.09 6.49
C LYS A 43 -2.19 14.53 5.34
N GLY A 44 -3.49 14.25 5.48
CA GLY A 44 -4.48 14.63 4.47
C GLY A 44 -4.30 13.88 3.15
N SER A 45 -4.67 14.50 2.04
CA SER A 45 -4.68 13.90 0.70
C SER A 45 -3.29 13.47 0.22
N ILE A 46 -2.24 14.21 0.56
CA ILE A 46 -0.86 13.92 0.13
C ILE A 46 -0.25 12.66 0.77
N LEU A 47 -0.93 12.07 1.76
CA LEU A 47 -0.50 10.82 2.40
C LEU A 47 -0.67 9.61 1.49
N TRP A 48 -1.72 9.62 0.67
CA TRP A 48 -2.18 8.44 -0.07
C TRP A 48 -1.48 8.30 -1.39
N THR A 49 -0.95 7.11 -1.66
CA THR A 49 -0.24 6.83 -2.91
C THR A 49 -0.36 5.36 -3.29
N HIS A 50 -0.56 5.07 -4.57
CA HIS A 50 -0.48 3.69 -5.07
C HIS A 50 0.96 3.17 -5.02
N LEU A 51 1.12 1.86 -4.82
CA LEU A 51 2.43 1.22 -4.82
C LEU A 51 3.21 1.49 -6.12
N ASN A 52 2.54 1.37 -7.27
CA ASN A 52 3.21 1.58 -8.55
C ASN A 52 3.67 3.03 -8.74
N CYS A 53 2.81 4.01 -8.42
CA CYS A 53 3.14 5.43 -8.50
C CYS A 53 4.30 5.79 -7.57
N HIS A 54 4.29 5.27 -6.33
CA HIS A 54 5.40 5.44 -5.40
C HIS A 54 6.71 4.87 -5.95
N ASN A 55 6.69 3.64 -6.48
CA ASN A 55 7.87 3.02 -7.06
C ASN A 55 8.42 3.78 -8.28
N GLN A 56 7.54 4.30 -9.14
CA GLN A 56 7.94 5.15 -10.27
C GLN A 56 8.60 6.43 -9.79
N TRP A 57 8.03 7.08 -8.77
CA TRP A 57 8.63 8.25 -8.14
C TRP A 57 10.04 7.96 -7.61
N ILE A 58 10.22 6.87 -6.85
CA ILE A 58 11.53 6.45 -6.35
C ILE A 58 12.52 6.18 -7.50
N LYS A 59 12.07 5.53 -8.60
CA LYS A 59 12.91 5.31 -9.79
C LYS A 59 13.38 6.62 -10.40
N GLN A 60 12.51 7.62 -10.50
CA GLN A 60 12.87 8.95 -11.00
C GLN A 60 13.88 9.65 -10.10
N LEU A 61 13.70 9.61 -8.77
CA LEU A 61 14.65 10.17 -7.82
C LEU A 61 16.04 9.52 -7.93
N LYS A 62 16.08 8.18 -8.02
CA LYS A 62 17.32 7.42 -8.24
C LYS A 62 18.02 7.83 -9.53
N LYS A 63 17.29 7.93 -10.65
CA LYS A 63 17.84 8.37 -11.94
C LYS A 63 18.47 9.77 -11.84
N ASN A 64 17.86 10.64 -11.06
CA ASN A 64 18.31 12.01 -10.83
C ASN A 64 19.35 12.14 -9.69
N LYS A 65 19.87 11.03 -9.15
CA LYS A 65 20.82 10.98 -8.02
C LYS A 65 20.33 11.76 -6.78
N LYS A 66 19.02 11.83 -6.57
CA LYS A 66 18.40 12.46 -5.41
C LYS A 66 18.22 11.46 -4.26
N ILE A 67 18.09 11.98 -3.05
CA ILE A 67 17.69 11.20 -1.86
C ILE A 67 16.34 10.56 -2.14
N TYR A 68 16.26 9.23 -2.05
CA TYR A 68 15.09 8.44 -2.46
C TYR A 68 14.52 7.57 -1.34
N ASP A 69 15.15 7.55 -0.17
CA ASP A 69 14.72 6.83 1.02
C ASP A 69 13.84 7.68 1.95
N LYS A 70 13.76 8.99 1.70
CA LYS A 70 13.00 9.97 2.50
C LYS A 70 11.90 10.65 1.69
N CYS A 71 10.82 10.99 2.38
CA CYS A 71 9.77 11.83 1.83
C CYS A 71 10.26 13.27 1.65
N GLU A 72 10.01 13.86 0.48
CA GLU A 72 10.36 15.26 0.21
C GLU A 72 9.53 16.29 0.98
N ILE A 73 8.37 15.88 1.51
CA ILE A 73 7.42 16.77 2.20
C ILE A 73 7.65 16.71 3.71
N CYS A 74 7.56 15.51 4.31
CA CYS A 74 7.68 15.34 5.76
C CYS A 74 9.07 14.89 6.24
N ASN A 75 10.02 14.65 5.32
CA ASN A 75 11.40 14.23 5.61
C ASN A 75 11.56 12.91 6.40
N THR A 76 10.47 12.17 6.63
CA THR A 76 10.50 10.85 7.25
C THR A 76 10.95 9.81 6.24
N ASN A 77 11.61 8.75 6.71
CA ASN A 77 11.96 7.62 5.85
C ASN A 77 10.68 6.96 5.33
N TYR A 78 10.71 6.47 4.10
CA TYR A 78 9.60 5.70 3.56
C TYR A 78 9.49 4.35 4.30
N LYS A 79 8.27 4.03 4.71
CA LYS A 79 7.90 2.77 5.37
C LYS A 79 8.02 1.63 4.36
N LYS A 80 8.31 0.43 4.86
CA LYS A 80 8.40 -0.76 4.01
C LYS A 80 7.03 -1.44 3.92
N LEU A 81 6.70 -1.92 2.73
CA LEU A 81 5.62 -2.90 2.58
C LEU A 81 6.17 -4.26 3.02
N THR A 82 5.97 -4.58 4.29
CA THR A 82 6.08 -5.95 4.79
C THR A 82 4.79 -6.64 4.35
N THR A 83 4.80 -7.33 3.22
CA THR A 83 3.71 -8.26 2.92
C THR A 83 3.74 -9.33 4.02
N PRO A 84 2.72 -9.49 4.89
CA PRO A 84 2.52 -10.77 5.50
C PRO A 84 2.19 -11.70 4.34
N GLN A 85 3.17 -12.48 3.89
CA GLN A 85 2.91 -13.58 2.99
C GLN A 85 2.00 -14.51 3.76
N ASN A 86 0.70 -14.41 3.49
CA ASN A 86 -0.29 -15.34 3.97
C ASN A 86 0.01 -16.66 3.24
N LYS A 87 0.95 -17.45 3.79
CA LYS A 87 1.24 -18.82 3.38
C LYS A 87 0.05 -19.68 3.81
N THR A 88 -1.07 -19.56 3.10
CA THR A 88 -2.12 -20.59 2.97
C THR A 88 -3.16 -20.07 1.99
N LEU A 89 -2.90 -20.28 0.70
CA LEU A 89 -4.01 -20.48 -0.23
C LEU A 89 -4.63 -21.81 0.19
N HIS A 90 -5.70 -21.76 0.99
CA HIS A 90 -6.52 -22.95 1.20
C HIS A 90 -7.07 -23.31 -0.18
N THR A 91 -6.54 -24.39 -0.75
CA THR A 91 -7.17 -25.11 -1.86
C THR A 91 -8.58 -25.45 -1.41
N LEU A 92 -9.58 -24.68 -1.84
CA LEU A 92 -10.95 -25.15 -1.85
C LEU A 92 -11.00 -26.18 -2.99
N SER A 93 -10.69 -27.42 -2.64
CA SER A 93 -11.09 -28.59 -3.38
C SER A 93 -12.59 -28.51 -3.59
N VAL A 94 -13.02 -28.13 -4.80
CA VAL A 94 -14.36 -28.41 -5.28
C VAL A 94 -14.48 -29.92 -5.32
N GLN A 95 -15.06 -30.52 -4.27
CA GLN A 95 -15.55 -31.89 -4.34
C GLN A 95 -16.67 -31.91 -5.38
N LEU A 96 -16.35 -32.38 -6.58
CA LEU A 96 -17.33 -32.90 -7.52
C LEU A 96 -17.98 -34.12 -6.86
N CYS A 97 -19.14 -33.90 -6.23
CA CYS A 97 -19.98 -35.00 -5.77
C CYS A 97 -20.47 -35.78 -7.00
N HIS A 98 -20.00 -37.01 -7.14
CA HIS A 98 -20.58 -38.00 -8.05
C HIS A 98 -22.06 -38.21 -7.71
N ARG A 99 -22.95 -37.93 -8.68
CA ARG A 99 -24.30 -38.49 -8.67
C ARG A 99 -24.29 -39.72 -9.57
N LYS A 100 -24.36 -40.90 -8.94
CA LYS A 100 -24.71 -42.14 -9.63
C LYS A 100 -26.08 -41.99 -10.29
N SER A 101 -26.20 -42.44 -11.54
CA SER A 101 -27.42 -43.01 -12.09
C SER A 101 -27.04 -44.13 -13.06
#